data_AF-A0A9J7M6Y5-F1
#
_entry.id   AF-A0A9J7M6Y5-F1
#
_cell.length_a   1.000
_cell.length_b   1.000
_cell.length_c   1.000
_cell.angle_alpha   90.00
_cell.angle_beta   90.00
_cell.angle_gamma   90.00
#
_symmetry.space_group_name_H-M   'P 1'
#
loop_
_entity.id
_entity.type
_entity.pdbx_description
1 polymer ?
#
loop_
_entity_poly.entity_id
_entity_poly.type
_entity_poly.pdbx_seq_one_letter_code
_entity_poly.pdbx_strand_id
1 'polypeptide(L)'
;MADNSHLENRRFVQEFINSEFVHMKSLNNVESILRRVEEDKKGLEDQLSTVSSEVPKKIEGAVQDASNSVRHIQDISEEQTKISQDITSHLTQTQPTKENLAQFTTQVEGVERYVHYLRWLTFFEEMSNDIQQSVLVNSLGGAVNFFAEMFDICEVLQKSRCVNLVQFSNSTILFWHRILKDKLSSEFEEVVKQLGWPFLGVSTHVPLQVPRPTHLELTFRLETLFEQLLKIQLPDTMTGRMRRSSQTSMVSDDEERPLLLPLQLLLKPLRKRFKFHFTGSKQTNALDKPEWYLTQILGWIRDHADFLDHNIQPLLNRAGHPHVEAKVEFTRGLLTLVADKLAQDMDSLLYDEYLFSHTIDEVLLFDRELRGSYNYPASQPGVLHVLTVQDTFHRWITVERKFAVEKMDLLFSSETAWTCQYGDIEDVDDMKTGECAEGFMTLMLALTDRYKPLPSAANKLQFLDLQLELIDDFRIRLTQVMKSEAQDPLGYTFLSILNAVNYVISVLREWSETVFFLQLQYYRAEQYYTSRDQSLPQEPDLSSLQGAVFDELITLFQLLRTDMLSVVCNLVFTEMKARSKDYKDEKSLEVVVNSQASESHSINSGVPQGSITIFSPTVFLI
;
A
#
# COMPACT_ATOMS: atom_id res chain seq x y z
N MET A 1 68.78 -87.21 -41.33
CA MET A 1 67.98 -88.05 -40.41
C MET A 1 67.17 -89.14 -41.15
N ALA A 2 67.57 -89.56 -42.36
CA ALA A 2 66.79 -90.48 -43.20
C ALA A 2 67.18 -91.97 -43.06
N ASP A 3 68.28 -92.30 -42.37
CA ASP A 3 68.80 -93.67 -42.34
C ASP A 3 68.24 -94.54 -41.20
N ASN A 4 67.71 -93.93 -40.11
CA ASN A 4 67.16 -94.70 -38.98
C ASN A 4 65.71 -95.18 -39.21
N SER A 5 64.91 -94.46 -40.02
CA SER A 5 63.50 -94.82 -40.24
C SER A 5 63.32 -96.07 -41.10
N HIS A 6 64.27 -96.37 -41.99
CA HIS A 6 64.20 -97.55 -42.85
C HIS A 6 64.46 -98.85 -42.09
N LEU A 7 65.32 -98.83 -41.06
CA LEU A 7 65.61 -100.01 -40.25
C LEU A 7 64.44 -100.34 -39.32
N GLU A 8 63.82 -99.33 -38.69
CA GLU A 8 62.62 -99.51 -37.85
C GLU A 8 61.41 -99.98 -38.66
N ASN A 9 61.15 -99.40 -39.84
CA ASN A 9 60.07 -99.85 -40.71
C ASN A 9 60.27 -101.29 -41.18
N ARG A 10 61.50 -101.71 -41.51
CA ARG A 10 61.75 -103.12 -41.87
C ARG A 10 61.51 -104.06 -40.70
N ARG A 11 61.92 -103.68 -39.47
CA ARG A 11 61.70 -104.49 -38.27
C ARG A 11 60.21 -104.64 -37.96
N PHE A 12 59.46 -103.54 -38.06
CA PHE A 12 58.01 -103.52 -37.86
C PHE A 12 57.28 -104.39 -38.88
N VAL A 13 57.66 -104.29 -40.17
CA VAL A 13 57.08 -105.13 -41.24
C VAL A 13 57.44 -106.61 -41.04
N GLN A 14 58.66 -106.92 -40.61
CA GLN A 14 59.09 -108.30 -40.40
C GLN A 14 58.45 -108.95 -39.15
N GLU A 15 58.27 -108.20 -38.06
CA GLU A 15 57.53 -108.66 -36.89
C GLU A 15 56.05 -108.88 -37.21
N PHE A 16 55.43 -107.97 -37.97
CA PHE A 16 54.03 -108.08 -38.41
C PHE A 16 53.78 -109.34 -39.26
N ILE A 17 54.69 -109.66 -40.20
CA ILE A 17 54.57 -110.87 -41.03
C ILE A 17 54.77 -112.14 -40.19
N ASN A 18 55.75 -112.18 -39.30
CA ASN A 18 56.00 -113.36 -38.48
C ASN A 18 54.92 -113.59 -37.41
N SER A 19 54.27 -112.54 -36.89
CA SER A 19 53.19 -112.68 -35.91
C SER A 19 51.91 -113.25 -36.50
N GLU A 20 51.61 -112.95 -37.76
CA GLU A 20 50.37 -113.37 -38.42
C GLU A 20 50.50 -114.74 -39.11
N PHE A 21 51.71 -115.18 -39.47
CA PHE A 21 51.95 -116.39 -40.28
C PHE A 21 52.79 -117.48 -39.57
N VAL A 22 52.30 -117.98 -38.42
CA VAL A 22 53.01 -118.99 -37.62
C VAL A 22 52.78 -120.45 -38.10
N HIS A 23 51.66 -120.76 -38.77
CA HIS A 23 51.36 -122.11 -39.29
C HIS A 23 50.76 -122.08 -40.70
N MET A 24 50.96 -123.14 -41.50
CA MET A 24 50.46 -123.25 -42.90
C MET A 24 48.94 -123.10 -43.07
N LYS A 25 48.14 -123.24 -42.00
CA LYS A 25 46.68 -123.00 -42.02
C LYS A 25 46.29 -121.53 -41.85
N SER A 26 47.21 -120.66 -41.43
CA SER A 26 47.00 -119.23 -41.26
C SER A 26 47.00 -118.44 -42.57
N LEU A 27 47.31 -119.10 -43.69
CA LEU A 27 47.24 -118.51 -45.04
C LEU A 27 45.81 -118.09 -45.43
N ASN A 28 44.76 -118.62 -44.78
CA ASN A 28 43.39 -118.17 -45.00
C ASN A 28 43.11 -116.76 -44.44
N ASN A 29 43.99 -116.23 -43.58
CA ASN A 29 43.87 -114.87 -43.04
C ASN A 29 44.65 -113.83 -43.86
N VAL A 30 45.40 -114.24 -44.90
CA VAL A 30 46.10 -113.31 -45.81
C VAL A 30 45.10 -112.37 -46.47
N GLU A 31 43.94 -112.87 -46.88
CA GLU A 31 42.95 -112.10 -47.63
C GLU A 31 42.24 -111.05 -46.77
N SER A 32 41.96 -111.34 -45.50
CA SER A 32 41.34 -110.37 -44.58
C SER A 32 42.32 -109.30 -44.11
N ILE A 33 43.61 -109.65 -43.95
CA ILE A 33 44.66 -108.71 -43.55
C ILE A 33 45.07 -107.83 -44.72
N LEU A 34 45.20 -108.38 -45.94
CA LEU A 34 45.43 -107.60 -47.15
C LEU A 34 44.30 -106.57 -47.34
N ARG A 35 43.04 -106.99 -47.15
CA ARG A 35 41.89 -106.10 -47.25
C ARG A 35 41.90 -104.99 -46.20
N ARG A 36 42.29 -105.28 -44.95
CA ARG A 36 42.40 -104.26 -43.89
C ARG A 36 43.52 -103.26 -44.16
N VAL A 37 44.68 -103.73 -44.61
CA VAL A 37 45.82 -102.85 -44.95
C VAL A 37 45.54 -102.01 -46.20
N GLU A 38 44.82 -102.56 -47.18
CA GLU A 38 44.33 -101.79 -48.33
C GLU A 38 43.24 -100.79 -47.95
N GLU A 39 42.34 -101.11 -47.02
CA GLU A 39 41.33 -100.19 -46.47
C GLU A 39 42.00 -99.03 -45.69
N ASP A 40 43.01 -99.30 -44.85
CA ASP A 40 43.74 -98.26 -44.09
C ASP A 40 44.61 -97.38 -45.00
N LYS A 41 45.30 -97.97 -46.00
CA LYS A 41 46.06 -97.21 -47.00
C LYS A 41 45.15 -96.30 -47.80
N LYS A 42 43.98 -96.81 -48.23
CA LYS A 42 42.98 -96.03 -48.97
C LYS A 42 42.41 -94.92 -48.11
N GLY A 43 42.15 -95.17 -46.82
CA GLY A 43 41.68 -94.15 -45.87
C GLY A 43 42.68 -93.01 -45.64
N LEU A 44 43.97 -93.31 -45.55
CA LEU A 44 45.02 -92.29 -45.39
C LEU A 44 45.31 -91.53 -46.70
N GLU A 45 45.29 -92.20 -47.85
CA GLU A 45 45.43 -91.56 -49.17
C GLU A 45 44.23 -90.63 -49.46
N ASP A 46 43.01 -91.04 -49.09
CA ASP A 46 41.81 -90.20 -49.20
C ASP A 46 41.88 -88.98 -48.27
N GLN A 47 42.37 -89.13 -47.02
CA GLN A 47 42.49 -87.98 -46.11
C GLN A 47 43.57 -86.98 -46.56
N LEU A 48 44.71 -87.45 -47.06
CA LEU A 48 45.79 -86.58 -47.54
C LEU A 48 45.40 -85.87 -48.85
N SER A 49 44.68 -86.52 -49.77
CA SER A 49 44.16 -85.87 -50.98
C SER A 49 43.07 -84.83 -50.65
N THR A 50 42.28 -85.07 -49.60
CA THR A 50 41.23 -84.13 -49.15
C THR A 50 41.86 -82.87 -48.55
N VAL A 51 42.87 -82.99 -47.68
CA VAL A 51 43.54 -81.83 -47.07
C VAL A 51 44.39 -81.04 -48.08
N SER A 52 45.09 -81.70 -48.99
CA SER A 52 45.89 -81.04 -50.04
C SER A 52 45.03 -80.32 -51.10
N SER A 53 43.77 -80.72 -51.28
CA SER A 53 42.88 -80.12 -52.28
C SER A 53 41.89 -79.11 -51.70
N GLU A 54 41.46 -79.25 -50.43
CA GLU A 54 40.49 -78.33 -49.81
C GLU A 54 41.10 -77.02 -49.30
N VAL A 55 42.33 -77.02 -48.77
CA VAL A 55 42.91 -75.80 -48.17
C VAL A 55 43.19 -74.72 -49.22
N PRO A 56 43.80 -75.01 -50.38
CA PRO A 56 43.96 -74.02 -51.46
C PRO A 56 42.60 -73.55 -52.00
N LYS A 57 41.63 -74.46 -52.16
CA LYS A 57 40.28 -74.12 -52.65
C LYS A 57 39.48 -73.25 -51.67
N LYS A 58 39.64 -73.44 -50.35
CA LYS A 58 39.01 -72.58 -49.33
C LYS A 58 39.68 -71.21 -49.26
N ILE A 59 41.00 -71.11 -49.43
CA ILE A 59 41.72 -69.83 -49.50
C ILE A 59 41.39 -69.09 -50.80
N GLU A 60 41.39 -69.78 -51.94
CA GLU A 60 41.02 -69.23 -53.24
C GLU A 60 39.53 -68.82 -53.28
N GLY A 61 38.65 -69.61 -52.65
CA GLY A 61 37.25 -69.27 -52.42
C GLY A 61 37.10 -68.05 -51.51
N ALA A 62 37.82 -67.97 -50.39
CA ALA A 62 37.78 -66.80 -49.50
C ALA A 62 38.36 -65.53 -50.16
N VAL A 63 39.40 -65.66 -51.01
CA VAL A 63 39.97 -64.55 -51.78
C VAL A 63 39.01 -64.12 -52.89
N GLN A 64 38.32 -65.06 -53.54
CA GLN A 64 37.30 -64.76 -54.53
C GLN A 64 36.07 -64.10 -53.89
N ASP A 65 35.63 -64.57 -52.72
CA ASP A 65 34.53 -63.98 -51.96
C ASP A 65 34.89 -62.59 -51.43
N ALA A 66 36.13 -62.39 -50.97
CA ALA A 66 36.64 -61.07 -50.62
C ALA A 66 36.70 -60.13 -51.83
N SER A 67 37.14 -60.63 -52.99
CA SER A 67 37.19 -59.85 -54.24
C SER A 67 35.79 -59.49 -54.75
N ASN A 68 34.84 -60.42 -54.64
CA ASN A 68 33.44 -60.20 -54.98
C ASN A 68 32.79 -59.20 -54.01
N SER A 69 33.11 -59.29 -52.71
CA SER A 69 32.63 -58.35 -51.69
C SER A 69 33.19 -56.94 -51.91
N VAL A 70 34.46 -56.81 -52.31
CA VAL A 70 35.07 -55.52 -52.66
C VAL A 70 34.39 -54.92 -53.89
N ARG A 71 34.13 -55.72 -54.94
CA ARG A 71 33.36 -55.26 -56.11
C ARG A 71 31.96 -54.80 -55.71
N HIS A 72 31.26 -55.57 -54.88
CA HIS A 72 29.92 -55.21 -54.43
C HIS A 72 29.89 -53.94 -53.57
N ILE A 73 30.89 -53.74 -52.71
CA ILE A 73 31.06 -52.48 -51.95
C ILE A 73 31.32 -51.31 -52.89
N GLN A 74 32.10 -51.54 -53.96
CA GLN A 74 32.39 -50.51 -54.95
C GLN A 74 31.14 -50.16 -55.78
N ASP A 75 30.36 -51.15 -56.21
CA ASP A 75 29.08 -50.96 -56.90
C ASP A 75 28.09 -50.18 -56.00
N ILE A 76 27.96 -50.56 -54.73
CA ILE A 76 27.13 -49.83 -53.76
C ILE A 76 27.64 -48.41 -53.52
N SER A 77 28.96 -48.21 -53.45
CA SER A 77 29.54 -46.88 -53.29
C SER A 77 29.25 -46.00 -54.51
N GLU A 78 29.32 -46.57 -55.72
CA GLU A 78 29.00 -45.88 -56.96
C GLU A 78 27.51 -45.51 -57.02
N GLU A 79 26.61 -46.45 -56.67
CA GLU A 79 25.17 -46.18 -56.52
C GLU A 79 24.90 -45.11 -55.46
N GLN A 80 25.59 -45.15 -54.31
CA GLN A 80 25.46 -44.14 -53.26
C GLN A 80 25.86 -42.75 -53.77
N THR A 81 27.00 -42.65 -54.46
CA THR A 81 27.40 -41.37 -55.07
C THR A 81 26.40 -40.88 -56.11
N LYS A 82 25.86 -41.78 -56.93
CA LYS A 82 24.86 -41.43 -57.94
C LYS A 82 23.56 -40.93 -57.30
N ILE A 83 23.05 -41.65 -56.30
CA ILE A 83 21.87 -41.22 -55.54
C ILE A 83 22.13 -39.90 -54.83
N SER A 84 23.32 -39.69 -54.25
CA SER A 84 23.67 -38.43 -53.59
C SER A 84 23.73 -37.27 -54.60
N GLN A 85 24.23 -37.50 -55.81
CA GLN A 85 24.22 -36.52 -56.90
C GLN A 85 22.81 -36.23 -57.37
N ASP A 86 21.96 -37.25 -57.54
CA ASP A 86 20.56 -37.10 -57.92
C ASP A 86 19.75 -36.34 -56.86
N ILE A 87 19.97 -36.61 -55.57
CA ILE A 87 19.37 -35.87 -54.44
C ILE A 87 19.83 -34.41 -54.45
N THR A 88 21.12 -34.16 -54.67
CA THR A 88 21.66 -32.79 -54.72
C THR A 88 21.12 -32.03 -55.93
N SER A 89 21.02 -32.69 -57.08
CA SER A 89 20.40 -32.14 -58.29
C SER A 89 18.92 -31.81 -58.06
N HIS A 90 18.15 -32.73 -57.49
CA HIS A 90 16.75 -32.47 -57.15
C HIS A 90 16.60 -31.33 -56.13
N LEU A 91 17.44 -31.26 -55.10
CA LEU A 91 17.43 -30.15 -54.13
C LEU A 91 17.73 -28.81 -54.80
N THR A 92 18.75 -28.74 -55.65
CA THR A 92 19.09 -27.51 -56.39
C THR A 92 18.01 -27.11 -57.40
N GLN A 93 17.37 -28.06 -58.07
CA GLN A 93 16.24 -27.78 -58.98
C GLN A 93 14.97 -27.36 -58.22
N THR A 94 14.74 -27.88 -57.02
CA THR A 94 13.53 -27.58 -56.21
C THR A 94 13.69 -26.29 -55.39
N GLN A 95 14.92 -25.84 -55.15
CA GLN A 95 15.24 -24.59 -54.43
C GLN A 95 14.51 -23.35 -54.99
N PRO A 96 14.52 -23.05 -56.31
CA PRO A 96 13.78 -21.91 -56.85
C PRO A 96 12.27 -22.06 -56.69
N THR A 97 11.73 -23.28 -56.77
CA THR A 97 10.30 -23.53 -56.52
C THR A 97 9.93 -23.25 -55.06
N LYS A 98 10.79 -23.65 -54.11
CA LYS A 98 10.63 -23.36 -52.68
C LYS A 98 10.69 -21.86 -52.39
N GLU A 99 11.62 -21.14 -53.01
CA GLU A 99 11.75 -19.68 -52.88
C GLU A 99 10.54 -18.96 -53.47
N ASN A 100 10.06 -19.38 -54.64
CA ASN A 100 8.84 -18.85 -55.24
C ASN A 100 7.60 -19.13 -54.37
N LEU A 101 7.48 -20.33 -53.81
CA LEU A 101 6.40 -20.66 -52.86
C LEU A 101 6.47 -19.77 -51.61
N ALA A 102 7.65 -19.56 -51.04
CA ALA A 102 7.83 -18.65 -49.89
C ALA A 102 7.45 -17.20 -50.23
N GLN A 103 7.78 -16.72 -51.44
CA GLN A 103 7.33 -15.42 -51.92
C GLN A 103 5.82 -15.34 -52.07
N PHE A 104 5.19 -16.35 -52.67
CA PHE A 104 3.72 -16.40 -52.79
C PHE A 104 3.04 -16.46 -51.42
N THR A 105 3.55 -17.26 -50.47
CA THR A 105 3.05 -17.29 -49.09
C THR A 105 3.14 -15.91 -48.45
N THR A 106 4.26 -15.20 -48.62
CA THR A 106 4.43 -13.84 -48.09
C THR A 106 3.47 -12.85 -48.73
N GLN A 107 3.21 -12.97 -50.04
CA GLN A 107 2.23 -12.13 -50.74
C GLN A 107 0.81 -12.41 -50.28
N VAL A 108 0.44 -13.69 -50.10
CA VAL A 108 -0.87 -14.10 -49.57
C VAL A 108 -1.07 -13.57 -48.16
N GLU A 109 -0.08 -13.73 -47.26
CA GLU A 109 -0.12 -13.13 -45.92
C GLU A 109 -0.29 -11.61 -45.96
N GLY A 110 0.36 -10.94 -46.91
CA GLY A 110 0.22 -9.49 -47.13
C GLY A 110 -1.21 -9.11 -47.51
N VAL A 111 -1.79 -9.80 -48.50
CA VAL A 111 -3.18 -9.57 -48.95
C VAL A 111 -4.17 -9.88 -47.82
N GLU A 112 -3.98 -10.96 -47.08
CA GLU A 112 -4.81 -11.31 -45.92
C GLU A 112 -4.80 -10.19 -44.87
N ARG A 113 -3.65 -9.57 -44.58
CA ARG A 113 -3.57 -8.43 -43.66
C ARG A 113 -4.39 -7.23 -44.15
N TYR A 114 -4.33 -6.90 -45.44
CA TYR A 114 -5.15 -5.82 -46.01
C TYR A 114 -6.64 -6.14 -45.95
N VAL A 115 -7.03 -7.38 -46.22
CA VAL A 115 -8.42 -7.84 -46.11
C VAL A 115 -8.91 -7.72 -44.66
N HIS A 116 -8.10 -8.15 -43.68
CA HIS A 116 -8.44 -8.00 -42.26
C HIS A 116 -8.56 -6.52 -41.85
N TYR A 117 -7.68 -5.66 -42.32
CA TYR A 117 -7.75 -4.21 -42.07
C TYR A 117 -9.05 -3.61 -42.62
N LEU A 118 -9.40 -3.93 -43.87
CA LEU A 118 -10.64 -3.46 -44.49
C LEU A 118 -11.88 -3.99 -43.77
N ARG A 119 -11.88 -5.24 -43.32
CA ARG A 119 -12.98 -5.83 -42.53
C ARG A 119 -13.22 -5.08 -41.23
N TRP A 120 -12.17 -4.62 -40.56
CA TRP A 120 -12.32 -3.79 -39.37
C TRP A 120 -12.91 -2.42 -39.71
N LEU A 121 -12.46 -1.77 -40.78
CA LEU A 121 -13.05 -0.51 -41.23
C LEU A 121 -14.54 -0.66 -41.55
N THR A 122 -14.92 -1.68 -42.32
CA THR A 122 -16.33 -1.94 -42.64
C THR A 122 -17.15 -2.22 -41.39
N PHE A 123 -16.61 -2.96 -40.41
CA PHE A 123 -17.27 -3.18 -39.13
C PHE A 123 -17.54 -1.87 -38.38
N PHE A 124 -16.54 -0.98 -38.26
CA PHE A 124 -16.74 0.31 -37.60
C PHE A 124 -17.72 1.21 -38.37
N GLU A 125 -17.71 1.19 -39.71
CA GLU A 125 -18.67 1.92 -40.54
C GLU A 125 -20.09 1.38 -40.40
N GLU A 126 -20.28 0.06 -40.42
CA GLU A 126 -21.58 -0.61 -40.22
C GLU A 126 -22.13 -0.29 -38.83
N MET A 127 -21.33 -0.49 -37.78
CA MET A 127 -21.73 -0.20 -36.41
C MET A 127 -22.02 1.30 -36.20
N SER A 128 -21.23 2.17 -36.85
CA SER A 128 -21.47 3.62 -36.88
C SER A 128 -22.82 3.95 -37.56
N ASN A 129 -23.17 3.27 -38.65
CA ASN A 129 -24.47 3.40 -39.30
C ASN A 129 -25.61 2.92 -38.40
N ASP A 130 -25.44 1.80 -37.69
CA ASP A 130 -26.45 1.27 -36.77
C ASP A 130 -26.71 2.19 -35.58
N ILE A 131 -25.64 2.78 -35.02
CA ILE A 131 -25.76 3.86 -34.01
C ILE A 131 -26.51 5.04 -34.62
N GLN A 132 -26.13 5.50 -35.82
CA GLN A 132 -26.78 6.63 -36.47
C GLN A 132 -28.28 6.39 -36.69
N GLN A 133 -28.67 5.23 -37.22
CA GLN A 133 -30.07 4.87 -37.44
C GLN A 133 -30.84 4.81 -36.12
N SER A 134 -30.27 4.19 -35.08
CA SER A 134 -30.88 4.12 -33.75
C SER A 134 -31.10 5.52 -33.15
N VAL A 135 -30.14 6.41 -33.34
CA VAL A 135 -30.20 7.82 -32.91
C VAL A 135 -31.24 8.63 -33.70
N LEU A 136 -31.48 8.31 -34.97
CA LEU A 136 -32.50 8.95 -35.82
C LEU A 136 -33.92 8.51 -35.44
N VAL A 137 -34.11 7.24 -35.08
CA VAL A 137 -35.39 6.66 -34.63
C VAL A 137 -35.65 6.95 -33.13
N ASN A 138 -34.78 7.72 -32.48
CA ASN A 138 -34.83 8.06 -31.05
C ASN A 138 -34.79 6.82 -30.11
N SER A 139 -34.19 5.73 -30.57
CA SER A 139 -33.93 4.53 -29.78
C SER A 139 -32.54 4.63 -29.13
N LEU A 140 -32.44 5.39 -28.05
CA LEU A 140 -31.16 5.62 -27.35
C LEU A 140 -30.57 4.33 -26.77
N GLY A 141 -31.42 3.42 -26.27
CA GLY A 141 -30.96 2.14 -25.73
C GLY A 141 -30.28 1.25 -26.78
N GLY A 142 -30.82 1.20 -28.01
CA GLY A 142 -30.20 0.49 -29.12
C GLY A 142 -28.85 1.12 -29.50
N ALA A 143 -28.81 2.45 -29.63
CA ALA A 143 -27.59 3.18 -29.95
C ALA A 143 -26.48 2.95 -28.92
N VAL A 144 -26.81 2.91 -27.63
CA VAL A 144 -25.86 2.66 -26.54
C VAL A 144 -25.35 1.22 -26.56
N ASN A 145 -26.19 0.24 -26.89
CA ASN A 145 -25.73 -1.15 -26.99
C ASN A 145 -24.77 -1.36 -28.18
N PHE A 146 -25.07 -0.79 -29.35
CA PHE A 146 -24.15 -0.80 -30.49
C PHE A 146 -22.84 -0.07 -30.18
N PHE A 147 -22.92 1.05 -29.45
CA PHE A 147 -21.74 1.76 -28.96
C PHE A 147 -20.91 0.89 -28.00
N ALA A 148 -21.53 0.20 -27.06
CA ALA A 148 -20.84 -0.68 -26.12
C ALA A 148 -20.12 -1.83 -26.84
N GLU A 149 -20.78 -2.46 -27.82
CA GLU A 149 -20.15 -3.50 -28.66
C GLU A 149 -18.96 -2.94 -29.46
N MET A 150 -19.11 -1.75 -30.06
CA MET A 150 -18.01 -1.06 -30.73
C MET A 150 -16.85 -0.77 -29.77
N PHE A 151 -17.16 -0.40 -28.53
CA PHE A 151 -16.19 -0.06 -27.50
C PHE A 151 -15.39 -1.29 -27.05
N ASP A 152 -16.05 -2.41 -26.78
CA ASP A 152 -15.41 -3.68 -26.40
C ASP A 152 -14.39 -4.14 -27.45
N ILE A 153 -14.75 -4.03 -28.73
CA ILE A 153 -13.84 -4.31 -29.85
C ILE A 153 -12.68 -3.32 -29.89
N CYS A 154 -12.94 -2.03 -29.63
CA CYS A 154 -11.91 -1.00 -29.60
C CYS A 154 -10.86 -1.27 -28.50
N GLU A 155 -11.27 -1.80 -27.34
CA GLU A 155 -10.35 -2.22 -26.27
C GLU A 155 -9.43 -3.37 -26.70
N VAL A 156 -9.99 -4.37 -27.39
CA VAL A 156 -9.19 -5.48 -27.94
C VAL A 156 -8.18 -4.96 -28.96
N LEU A 157 -8.58 -4.01 -29.80
CA LEU A 157 -7.74 -3.42 -30.83
C LEU A 157 -6.60 -2.56 -30.28
N GLN A 158 -6.68 -2.03 -29.05
CA GLN A 158 -5.59 -1.25 -28.44
C GLN A 158 -4.27 -2.02 -28.36
N LYS A 159 -4.33 -3.36 -28.29
CA LYS A 159 -3.13 -4.23 -28.25
C LYS A 159 -2.49 -4.43 -29.62
N SER A 160 -3.12 -3.95 -30.68
CA SER A 160 -2.63 -4.11 -32.05
C SER A 160 -1.44 -3.22 -32.35
N ARG A 161 -0.54 -3.69 -33.22
CA ARG A 161 0.57 -2.89 -33.77
C ARG A 161 0.10 -1.92 -34.86
N CYS A 162 -1.15 -2.03 -35.32
CA CYS A 162 -1.73 -1.18 -36.36
C CYS A 162 -2.16 0.19 -35.81
N VAL A 163 -1.21 1.10 -35.65
CA VAL A 163 -1.42 2.44 -35.07
C VAL A 163 -2.56 3.21 -35.74
N ASN A 164 -2.63 3.20 -37.07
CA ASN A 164 -3.67 3.93 -37.81
C ASN A 164 -5.07 3.37 -37.55
N LEU A 165 -5.22 2.04 -37.42
CA LEU A 165 -6.50 1.42 -37.12
C LEU A 165 -6.96 1.77 -35.71
N VAL A 166 -6.03 1.70 -34.74
CA VAL A 166 -6.27 2.06 -33.33
C VAL A 166 -6.65 3.54 -33.20
N GLN A 167 -5.96 4.42 -33.93
CA GLN A 167 -6.27 5.84 -33.92
C GLN A 167 -7.64 6.12 -34.56
N PHE A 168 -7.97 5.44 -35.65
CA PHE A 168 -9.29 5.53 -36.29
C PHE A 168 -10.40 5.05 -35.36
N SER A 169 -10.27 3.87 -34.75
CA SER A 169 -11.25 3.34 -33.80
C SER A 169 -11.45 4.26 -32.60
N ASN A 170 -10.37 4.79 -32.02
CA ASN A 170 -10.44 5.75 -30.92
C ASN A 170 -11.18 7.03 -31.31
N SER A 171 -10.87 7.56 -32.50
CA SER A 171 -11.53 8.77 -33.02
C SER A 171 -13.03 8.53 -33.25
N THR A 172 -13.40 7.38 -33.80
CA THR A 172 -14.80 6.98 -34.03
C THR A 172 -15.57 6.81 -32.72
N ILE A 173 -14.97 6.15 -31.72
CA ILE A 173 -15.54 6.03 -30.37
C ILE A 173 -15.74 7.40 -29.73
N LEU A 174 -14.72 8.27 -29.75
CA LEU A 174 -14.82 9.61 -29.17
C LEU A 174 -15.88 10.47 -29.86
N PHE A 175 -16.02 10.34 -31.18
CA PHE A 175 -17.06 11.00 -31.97
C PHE A 175 -18.46 10.58 -31.51
N TRP A 176 -18.73 9.27 -31.47
CA TRP A 176 -20.04 8.76 -31.06
C TRP A 176 -20.33 8.99 -29.59
N HIS A 177 -19.34 8.83 -28.71
CA HIS A 177 -19.47 9.16 -27.30
C HIS A 177 -19.90 10.61 -27.10
N ARG A 178 -19.33 11.58 -27.85
CA ARG A 178 -19.74 12.99 -27.73
C ARG A 178 -21.23 13.16 -28.06
N ILE A 179 -21.69 12.58 -29.17
CA ILE A 179 -23.08 12.70 -29.62
C ILE A 179 -24.04 12.04 -28.63
N LEU A 180 -23.76 10.81 -28.22
CA LEU A 180 -24.60 10.05 -27.29
C LEU A 180 -24.62 10.70 -25.92
N LYS A 181 -23.46 11.14 -25.41
CA LYS A 181 -23.36 11.86 -24.14
C LYS A 181 -24.19 13.13 -24.17
N ASP A 182 -24.11 13.95 -25.23
CA ASP A 182 -24.89 15.19 -25.31
C ASP A 182 -26.40 14.92 -25.31
N LYS A 183 -26.86 13.94 -26.10
CA LYS A 183 -28.28 13.55 -26.14
C LYS A 183 -28.77 12.99 -24.80
N LEU A 184 -28.09 11.98 -24.27
CA LEU A 184 -28.46 11.33 -22.99
C LEU A 184 -28.39 12.31 -21.83
N SER A 185 -27.39 13.18 -21.78
CA SER A 185 -27.27 14.20 -20.73
C SER A 185 -28.44 15.18 -20.78
N SER A 186 -28.87 15.60 -21.98
CA SER A 186 -29.99 16.53 -22.13
C SER A 186 -31.31 15.92 -21.66
N GLU A 187 -31.57 14.65 -21.98
CA GLU A 187 -32.78 13.95 -21.55
C GLU A 187 -32.74 13.64 -20.04
N PHE A 188 -31.58 13.22 -19.53
CA PHE A 188 -31.38 12.97 -18.11
C PHE A 188 -31.57 14.24 -17.27
N GLU A 189 -30.99 15.38 -17.69
CA GLU A 189 -31.17 16.66 -17.01
C GLU A 189 -32.64 17.10 -16.96
N GLU A 190 -33.41 16.86 -18.03
CA GLU A 190 -34.83 17.20 -18.07
C GLU A 190 -35.67 16.28 -17.16
N VAL A 191 -35.42 14.97 -17.16
CA VAL A 191 -36.11 14.01 -16.27
C VAL A 191 -35.84 14.33 -14.80
N VAL A 192 -34.58 14.54 -14.46
CA VAL A 192 -34.14 14.85 -13.09
C VAL A 192 -34.72 16.19 -12.62
N LYS A 193 -34.78 17.19 -13.50
CA LYS A 193 -35.46 18.47 -13.22
C LYS A 193 -36.96 18.32 -12.97
N GLN A 194 -37.65 17.45 -13.73
CA GLN A 194 -39.08 17.16 -13.51
C GLN A 194 -39.33 16.41 -12.18
N LEU A 195 -38.36 15.64 -11.70
CA LEU A 195 -38.36 15.04 -10.37
C LEU A 195 -38.05 16.05 -9.24
N GLY A 196 -37.81 17.32 -9.57
CA GLY A 196 -37.56 18.38 -8.59
C GLY A 196 -36.10 18.49 -8.14
N TRP A 197 -35.16 17.91 -8.87
CA TRP A 197 -33.74 18.02 -8.57
C TRP A 197 -33.12 19.32 -9.13
N PRO A 198 -32.17 19.95 -8.40
CA PRO A 198 -31.75 19.62 -7.05
C PRO A 198 -32.82 19.99 -6.01
N PHE A 199 -32.88 19.24 -4.91
CA PHE A 199 -33.80 19.51 -3.81
C PHE A 199 -33.31 20.72 -3.03
N LEU A 200 -33.88 21.89 -3.33
CA LEU A 200 -33.60 23.14 -2.63
C LEU A 200 -34.71 23.30 -1.59
N GLY A 201 -34.40 23.05 -0.31
CA GLY A 201 -35.38 22.95 0.77
C GLY A 201 -36.53 23.97 0.73
N VAL A 202 -37.76 23.44 0.77
CA VAL A 202 -39.14 23.93 1.07
C VAL A 202 -39.54 25.43 0.97
N SER A 203 -38.67 26.41 0.76
CA SER A 203 -39.06 27.83 0.82
C SER A 203 -39.46 28.47 -0.51
N THR A 204 -39.45 27.73 -1.62
CA THR A 204 -40.02 28.19 -2.88
C THR A 204 -40.79 27.06 -3.54
N HIS A 205 -42.11 27.12 -3.38
CA HIS A 205 -43.15 26.28 -4.00
C HIS A 205 -43.36 24.91 -3.35
N VAL A 206 -44.63 24.65 -3.05
CA VAL A 206 -45.24 23.33 -2.82
C VAL A 206 -44.47 22.28 -3.61
N PRO A 207 -44.00 21.16 -3.00
CA PRO A 207 -43.37 20.10 -3.77
C PRO A 207 -44.34 19.78 -4.90
N LEU A 208 -43.88 19.87 -6.15
CA LEU A 208 -44.67 19.45 -7.30
C LEU A 208 -45.13 18.03 -6.97
N GLN A 209 -46.37 17.87 -6.53
CA GLN A 209 -46.98 16.57 -6.32
C GLN A 209 -47.24 16.04 -7.72
N VAL A 210 -46.16 15.59 -8.36
CA VAL A 210 -46.23 14.88 -9.61
C VAL A 210 -47.16 13.70 -9.34
N PRO A 211 -48.25 13.55 -10.11
CA PRO A 211 -49.16 12.43 -9.94
C PRO A 211 -48.35 11.12 -9.87
N ARG A 212 -48.66 10.25 -8.89
CA ARG A 212 -47.97 8.94 -8.73
C ARG A 212 -47.69 8.19 -10.04
N PRO A 213 -48.61 8.08 -11.01
CA PRO A 213 -48.31 7.40 -12.28
C PRO A 213 -47.19 8.09 -13.07
N THR A 214 -47.20 9.41 -13.14
CA THR A 214 -46.15 10.20 -13.81
C THR A 214 -44.82 10.11 -13.06
N HIS A 215 -44.84 10.03 -11.73
CA HIS A 215 -43.63 9.83 -10.92
C HIS A 215 -42.99 8.46 -11.18
N LEU A 216 -43.78 7.39 -11.29
CA LEU A 216 -43.29 6.05 -11.62
C LEU A 216 -42.69 6.01 -13.03
N GLU A 217 -43.32 6.65 -13.99
CA GLU A 217 -42.80 6.76 -15.36
C GLU A 217 -41.46 7.52 -15.40
N LEU A 218 -41.37 8.66 -14.72
CA LEU A 218 -40.13 9.44 -14.63
C LEU A 218 -39.02 8.66 -13.92
N THR A 219 -39.36 7.90 -12.88
CA THR A 219 -38.40 7.04 -12.18
C THR A 219 -37.88 5.97 -13.13
N PHE A 220 -38.75 5.25 -13.84
CA PHE A 220 -38.33 4.24 -14.82
C PHE A 220 -37.44 4.81 -15.93
N ARG A 221 -37.78 6.01 -16.43
CA ARG A 221 -36.95 6.73 -17.42
C ARG A 221 -35.60 7.12 -16.83
N LEU A 222 -35.56 7.61 -15.59
CA LEU A 222 -34.33 7.89 -14.87
C LEU A 222 -33.45 6.64 -14.78
N GLU A 223 -34.01 5.50 -14.35
CA GLU A 223 -33.27 4.23 -14.25
C GLU A 223 -32.64 3.85 -15.59
N THR A 224 -33.45 3.92 -16.66
CA THR A 224 -33.00 3.56 -18.02
C THR A 224 -31.88 4.47 -18.50
N LEU A 225 -32.03 5.79 -18.33
CA LEU A 225 -31.01 6.77 -18.74
C LEU A 225 -29.75 6.65 -17.88
N PHE A 226 -29.90 6.38 -16.59
CA PHE A 226 -28.77 6.18 -15.66
C PHE A 226 -27.92 4.99 -16.09
N GLU A 227 -28.53 3.84 -16.38
CA GLU A 227 -27.82 2.66 -16.90
C GLU A 227 -27.17 2.92 -18.26
N GLN A 228 -27.84 3.63 -19.16
CA GLN A 228 -27.29 4.00 -20.47
C GLN A 228 -26.07 4.92 -20.33
N LEU A 229 -26.13 5.89 -19.42
CA LEU A 229 -25.01 6.80 -19.12
C LEU A 229 -23.81 6.06 -18.49
N LEU A 230 -24.06 5.02 -17.69
CA LEU A 230 -22.98 4.15 -17.18
C LEU A 230 -22.32 3.35 -18.31
N LYS A 231 -23.10 2.79 -19.25
CA LYS A 231 -22.56 2.01 -20.37
C LYS A 231 -21.67 2.82 -21.32
N ILE A 232 -21.88 4.12 -21.45
CA ILE A 232 -21.05 4.99 -22.28
C ILE A 232 -19.85 5.59 -21.53
N GLN A 233 -19.64 5.24 -20.26
CA GLN A 233 -18.53 5.76 -19.47
C GLN A 233 -17.19 5.29 -20.07
N LEU A 234 -16.41 6.23 -20.59
CA LEU A 234 -15.08 5.93 -21.13
C LEU A 234 -14.02 5.77 -20.01
N PRO A 235 -13.01 4.91 -20.20
CA PRO A 235 -11.82 4.84 -19.35
C PRO A 235 -10.95 6.08 -19.41
N ASP A 236 -10.22 6.36 -18.32
CA ASP A 236 -9.37 7.54 -18.18
C ASP A 236 -8.27 7.63 -19.24
N THR A 237 -7.73 6.49 -19.69
CA THR A 237 -6.70 6.39 -20.73
C THR A 237 -7.12 7.01 -22.06
N MET A 238 -8.41 6.92 -22.43
CA MET A 238 -8.94 7.50 -23.66
C MET A 238 -9.31 8.98 -23.54
N THR A 239 -9.65 9.46 -22.34
CA THR A 239 -10.11 10.85 -22.15
C THR A 239 -8.98 11.86 -22.08
N GLY A 240 -7.71 11.42 -22.14
CA GLY A 240 -6.55 12.31 -22.13
C GLY A 240 -6.33 13.05 -20.80
N ARG A 241 -7.01 12.63 -19.73
CA ARG A 241 -6.70 13.06 -18.36
C ARG A 241 -5.42 12.36 -17.91
N MET A 242 -4.31 12.81 -18.48
CA MET A 242 -2.98 12.43 -18.03
C MET A 242 -2.89 12.78 -16.54
N ARG A 243 -2.61 11.77 -15.70
CA ARG A 243 -2.18 11.95 -14.30
C ARG A 243 -1.29 13.18 -14.26
N ARG A 244 -1.74 14.27 -13.63
CA ARG A 244 -0.85 15.41 -13.43
C ARG A 244 0.20 14.91 -12.46
N SER A 245 1.35 14.51 -13.00
CA SER A 245 2.59 14.34 -12.26
C SER A 245 3.04 15.73 -11.79
N SER A 246 2.24 16.34 -10.91
CA SER A 246 2.70 17.37 -10.01
C SER A 246 3.51 16.60 -8.97
N GLN A 247 4.79 16.93 -8.86
CA GLN A 247 5.71 16.37 -7.88
C GLN A 247 5.27 16.75 -6.46
N THR A 248 4.26 16.07 -5.94
CA THR A 248 3.91 16.02 -4.52
C THR A 248 3.41 14.62 -4.24
N SER A 249 4.37 13.72 -4.05
CA SER A 249 4.18 12.31 -3.71
C SER A 249 3.55 12.17 -2.33
N MET A 250 2.25 12.43 -2.14
CA MET A 250 1.47 12.01 -0.94
C MET A 250 -0.06 12.01 -1.17
N VAL A 251 -0.54 12.10 -2.42
CA VAL A 251 -1.98 12.04 -2.69
C VAL A 251 -2.38 10.59 -3.00
N SER A 252 -3.25 10.01 -2.17
CA SER A 252 -3.79 8.66 -2.36
C SER A 252 -4.48 8.52 -3.72
N ASP A 253 -4.30 7.36 -4.38
CA ASP A 253 -4.89 7.03 -5.71
C ASP A 253 -6.42 7.26 -5.81
N ASP A 254 -7.13 7.37 -4.68
CA ASP A 254 -8.58 7.64 -4.63
C ASP A 254 -8.98 9.12 -4.87
N GLU A 255 -8.08 10.11 -4.67
CA GLU A 255 -8.40 11.53 -4.93
C GLU A 255 -8.66 11.82 -6.41
N GLU A 256 -8.00 11.09 -7.31
CA GLU A 256 -8.03 11.35 -8.76
C GLU A 256 -9.05 10.52 -9.53
N ARG A 257 -9.78 9.60 -8.88
CA ARG A 257 -10.78 8.77 -9.57
C ARG A 257 -11.85 9.66 -10.22
N PRO A 258 -12.15 9.54 -11.53
CA PRO A 258 -13.25 10.30 -12.12
C PRO A 258 -14.59 9.88 -11.51
N LEU A 259 -15.46 10.86 -11.27
CA LEU A 259 -16.86 10.56 -10.91
C LEU A 259 -17.55 9.84 -12.07
N LEU A 260 -18.47 8.93 -11.77
CA LEU A 260 -19.31 8.31 -12.80
C LEU A 260 -20.15 9.39 -13.51
N LEU A 261 -20.33 9.25 -14.83
CA LEU A 261 -21.01 10.25 -15.66
C LEU A 261 -22.41 10.65 -15.14
N PRO A 262 -23.30 9.74 -14.71
CA PRO A 262 -24.58 10.13 -14.13
C PRO A 262 -24.43 11.02 -12.90
N LEU A 263 -23.47 10.72 -12.02
CA LEU A 263 -23.21 11.52 -10.81
C LEU A 263 -22.62 12.89 -11.16
N GLN A 264 -21.80 12.99 -12.21
CA GLN A 264 -21.33 14.28 -12.72
C GLN A 264 -22.50 15.16 -13.18
N LEU A 265 -23.50 14.57 -13.83
CA LEU A 265 -24.71 15.30 -14.28
C LEU A 265 -25.58 15.73 -13.11
N LEU A 266 -25.76 14.88 -12.09
CA LEU A 266 -26.47 15.24 -10.86
C LEU A 266 -25.81 16.42 -10.13
N LEU A 267 -24.48 16.50 -10.14
CA LEU A 267 -23.72 17.59 -9.54
C LEU A 267 -23.77 18.89 -10.37
N LYS A 268 -23.92 18.81 -11.70
CA LYS A 268 -23.89 19.97 -12.62
C LYS A 268 -24.76 21.15 -12.19
N PRO A 269 -26.05 21.00 -11.81
CA PRO A 269 -26.86 22.13 -11.34
C PRO A 269 -26.34 22.76 -10.05
N LEU A 270 -25.85 21.95 -9.09
CA LEU A 270 -25.26 22.44 -7.85
C LEU A 270 -23.94 23.19 -8.10
N ARG A 271 -23.09 22.68 -9.00
CA ARG A 271 -21.86 23.36 -9.43
C ARG A 271 -22.15 24.73 -10.03
N LYS A 272 -23.17 24.83 -10.90
CA LYS A 272 -23.60 26.12 -11.48
C LYS A 272 -24.07 27.07 -10.39
N ARG A 273 -24.89 26.59 -9.45
CA ARG A 273 -25.39 27.39 -8.32
C ARG A 273 -24.26 27.86 -7.42
N PHE A 274 -23.34 26.97 -7.05
CA PHE A 274 -22.16 27.30 -6.25
C PHE A 274 -21.35 28.41 -6.91
N LYS A 275 -21.00 28.24 -8.19
CA LYS A 275 -20.28 29.27 -8.95
C LYS A 275 -21.06 30.58 -9.01
N PHE A 276 -22.36 30.55 -9.26
CA PHE A 276 -23.15 31.78 -9.31
C PHE A 276 -23.16 32.58 -8.00
N HIS A 277 -23.22 31.91 -6.85
CA HIS A 277 -23.31 32.58 -5.54
C HIS A 277 -21.93 32.89 -4.93
N PHE A 278 -21.01 31.95 -5.03
CA PHE A 278 -19.73 32.00 -4.31
C PHE A 278 -18.56 32.29 -5.22
N THR A 279 -18.76 32.52 -6.52
CA THR A 279 -17.68 33.00 -7.41
C THR A 279 -18.11 34.27 -8.13
N GLY A 280 -17.17 35.19 -8.36
CA GLY A 280 -17.42 36.48 -9.00
C GLY A 280 -17.80 37.59 -8.02
N SER A 281 -18.67 38.51 -8.44
CA SER A 281 -18.90 39.81 -7.77
C SER A 281 -20.18 39.86 -6.90
N LYS A 282 -20.74 38.71 -6.52
CA LYS A 282 -21.92 38.68 -5.64
C LYS A 282 -21.50 38.98 -4.21
N GLN A 283 -22.40 39.60 -3.44
CA GLN A 283 -22.20 39.83 -2.01
C GLN A 283 -22.02 38.51 -1.22
N THR A 284 -22.58 37.41 -1.73
CA THR A 284 -22.41 36.07 -1.16
C THR A 284 -21.00 35.50 -1.34
N ASN A 285 -20.17 36.08 -2.20
CA ASN A 285 -18.74 35.76 -2.28
C ASN A 285 -17.96 36.71 -1.35
N ALA A 286 -18.06 36.46 -0.05
CA ALA A 286 -17.44 37.25 1.00
C ALA A 286 -16.30 36.45 1.65
N LEU A 287 -15.08 37.02 1.62
CA LEU A 287 -13.88 36.37 2.17
C LEU A 287 -13.94 36.22 3.70
N ASP A 288 -14.66 37.11 4.38
CA ASP A 288 -14.89 37.09 5.83
C ASP A 288 -15.99 36.12 6.26
N LYS A 289 -16.67 35.47 5.30
CA LYS A 289 -17.79 34.56 5.55
C LYS A 289 -17.62 33.20 4.86
N PRO A 290 -16.52 32.46 5.12
CA PRO A 290 -16.34 31.11 4.59
C PRO A 290 -17.45 30.15 5.03
N GLU A 291 -18.05 30.37 6.21
CA GLU A 291 -19.16 29.56 6.72
C GLU A 291 -20.36 29.48 5.75
N TRP A 292 -20.59 30.51 4.92
CA TRP A 292 -21.75 30.53 4.02
C TRP A 292 -21.71 29.42 2.97
N TYR A 293 -20.57 29.22 2.30
CA TYR A 293 -20.48 28.18 1.29
C TYR A 293 -20.28 26.80 1.93
N LEU A 294 -19.59 26.73 3.08
CA LEU A 294 -19.39 25.48 3.84
C LEU A 294 -20.73 24.91 4.32
N THR A 295 -21.54 25.71 5.02
CA THR A 295 -22.87 25.30 5.47
C THR A 295 -23.81 24.99 4.30
N GLN A 296 -23.69 25.71 3.18
CA GLN A 296 -24.50 25.43 1.99
C GLN A 296 -24.21 24.04 1.40
N ILE A 297 -22.94 23.61 1.41
CA ILE A 297 -22.52 22.28 0.94
C ILE A 297 -23.05 21.19 1.88
N LEU A 298 -22.92 21.38 3.20
CA LEU A 298 -23.51 20.46 4.19
C LEU A 298 -25.04 20.35 4.02
N GLY A 299 -25.71 21.46 3.77
CA GLY A 299 -27.13 21.51 3.44
C GLY A 299 -27.45 20.67 2.20
N TRP A 300 -26.69 20.81 1.11
CA TRP A 300 -26.90 19.98 -0.08
C TRP A 300 -26.62 18.50 0.16
N ILE A 301 -25.61 18.14 0.94
CA ILE A 301 -25.36 16.73 1.29
C ILE A 301 -26.56 16.16 2.04
N ARG A 302 -27.10 16.90 3.02
CA ARG A 302 -28.28 16.49 3.80
C ARG A 302 -29.50 16.30 2.90
N ASP A 303 -29.83 17.32 2.12
CA ASP A 303 -31.10 17.42 1.41
C ASP A 303 -31.20 16.41 0.26
N HIS A 304 -30.08 15.84 -0.20
CA HIS A 304 -30.04 14.84 -1.29
C HIS A 304 -29.71 13.41 -0.81
N ALA A 305 -29.39 13.21 0.47
CA ALA A 305 -28.95 11.91 1.00
C ALA A 305 -30.00 10.80 0.77
N ASP A 306 -31.26 11.04 1.16
CA ASP A 306 -32.33 10.04 1.04
C ASP A 306 -32.54 9.57 -0.40
N PHE A 307 -32.49 10.49 -1.37
CA PHE A 307 -32.65 10.16 -2.77
C PHE A 307 -31.47 9.36 -3.31
N LEU A 308 -30.24 9.70 -2.90
CA LEU A 308 -29.04 8.97 -3.31
C LEU A 308 -29.05 7.54 -2.76
N ASP A 309 -29.43 7.36 -1.49
CA ASP A 309 -29.44 6.06 -0.83
C ASP A 309 -30.54 5.14 -1.35
N HIS A 310 -31.74 5.68 -1.62
CA HIS A 310 -32.90 4.84 -1.97
C HIS A 310 -33.19 4.74 -3.47
N ASN A 311 -32.77 5.71 -4.29
CA ASN A 311 -33.04 5.71 -5.73
C ASN A 311 -31.78 5.49 -6.58
N ILE A 312 -30.63 6.03 -6.18
CA ILE A 312 -29.41 5.93 -7.00
C ILE A 312 -28.54 4.73 -6.63
N GLN A 313 -28.36 4.45 -5.33
CA GLN A 313 -27.55 3.31 -4.87
C GLN A 313 -28.05 1.96 -5.41
N PRO A 314 -29.36 1.65 -5.45
CA PRO A 314 -29.83 0.40 -6.04
C PRO A 314 -29.49 0.26 -7.52
N LEU A 315 -29.45 1.37 -8.28
CA LEU A 315 -29.09 1.37 -9.70
C LEU A 315 -27.61 1.07 -9.90
N LEU A 316 -26.74 1.64 -9.06
CA LEU A 316 -25.31 1.29 -9.07
C LEU A 316 -25.09 -0.18 -8.75
N ASN A 317 -25.81 -0.71 -7.74
CA ASN A 317 -25.73 -2.11 -7.36
C ASN A 317 -26.17 -3.03 -8.51
N ARG A 318 -27.30 -2.72 -9.18
CA ARG A 318 -27.82 -3.47 -10.32
C ARG A 318 -26.89 -3.41 -11.54
N ALA A 319 -26.23 -2.27 -11.75
CA ALA A 319 -25.28 -2.06 -12.84
C ALA A 319 -23.88 -2.66 -12.59
N GLY A 320 -23.66 -3.37 -11.46
CA GLY A 320 -22.39 -4.03 -11.18
C GLY A 320 -21.35 -3.16 -10.47
N HIS A 321 -21.76 -2.04 -9.86
CA HIS A 321 -20.90 -1.14 -9.09
C HIS A 321 -21.23 -1.12 -7.58
N PRO A 322 -21.32 -2.27 -6.87
CA PRO A 322 -21.70 -2.31 -5.46
C PRO A 322 -20.65 -1.69 -4.52
N HIS A 323 -19.41 -1.51 -5.00
CA HIS A 323 -18.32 -0.89 -4.26
C HIS A 323 -18.33 0.64 -4.33
N VAL A 324 -19.22 1.24 -5.14
CA VAL A 324 -19.34 2.69 -5.28
C VAL A 324 -20.53 3.15 -4.46
N GLU A 325 -20.25 3.91 -3.40
CA GLU A 325 -21.28 4.54 -2.58
C GLU A 325 -21.71 5.88 -3.21
N ALA A 326 -22.96 5.96 -3.68
CA ALA A 326 -23.52 7.12 -4.39
C ALA A 326 -23.40 8.40 -3.55
N LYS A 327 -23.74 8.32 -2.26
CA LYS A 327 -23.66 9.44 -1.33
C LYS A 327 -22.22 9.93 -1.14
N VAL A 328 -21.27 9.01 -1.01
CA VAL A 328 -19.83 9.34 -0.83
C VAL A 328 -19.27 10.00 -2.07
N GLU A 329 -19.53 9.46 -3.26
CA GLU A 329 -19.07 10.04 -4.54
C GLU A 329 -19.73 11.39 -4.81
N PHE A 330 -21.01 11.54 -4.49
CA PHE A 330 -21.70 12.81 -4.61
C PHE A 330 -21.08 13.88 -3.71
N THR A 331 -20.85 13.53 -2.43
CA THR A 331 -20.16 14.38 -1.47
C THR A 331 -18.76 14.75 -1.96
N ARG A 332 -17.95 13.79 -2.42
CA ARG A 332 -16.62 14.03 -3.00
C ARG A 332 -16.68 15.06 -4.13
N GLY A 333 -17.69 14.94 -5.00
CA GLY A 333 -17.92 15.88 -6.09
C GLY A 333 -18.36 17.29 -5.67
N LEU A 334 -18.92 17.46 -4.46
CA LEU A 334 -19.20 18.75 -3.85
C LEU A 334 -17.97 19.33 -3.14
N LEU A 335 -17.17 18.49 -2.47
CA LEU A 335 -15.94 18.90 -1.79
C LEU A 335 -14.91 19.48 -2.77
N THR A 336 -14.88 19.02 -4.03
CA THR A 336 -14.04 19.64 -5.05
C THR A 336 -14.37 21.13 -5.29
N LEU A 337 -15.63 21.55 -5.13
CA LEU A 337 -16.02 22.96 -5.22
C LEU A 337 -15.49 23.78 -4.05
N VAL A 338 -15.52 23.19 -2.85
CA VAL A 338 -14.99 23.80 -1.63
C VAL A 338 -13.48 23.93 -1.75
N ALA A 339 -12.79 22.87 -2.16
CA ALA A 339 -11.34 22.88 -2.35
C ALA A 339 -10.90 23.92 -3.39
N ASP A 340 -11.56 23.96 -4.55
CA ASP A 340 -11.29 24.95 -5.60
C ASP A 340 -11.49 26.39 -5.11
N LYS A 341 -12.53 26.63 -4.29
CA LYS A 341 -12.83 27.96 -3.74
C LYS A 341 -11.85 28.37 -2.66
N LEU A 342 -11.59 27.48 -1.70
CA LEU A 342 -10.61 27.70 -0.64
C LEU A 342 -9.24 28.01 -1.25
N ALA A 343 -8.78 27.21 -2.21
CA ALA A 343 -7.50 27.43 -2.87
C ALA A 343 -7.39 28.83 -3.53
N GLN A 344 -8.48 29.33 -4.12
CA GLN A 344 -8.53 30.68 -4.68
C GLN A 344 -8.50 31.77 -3.60
N ASP A 345 -9.16 31.55 -2.47
CA ASP A 345 -9.25 32.52 -1.38
C ASP A 345 -7.95 32.58 -0.57
N MET A 346 -7.27 31.45 -0.41
CA MET A 346 -6.08 31.33 0.43
C MET A 346 -5.02 32.36 0.08
N ASP A 347 -4.76 32.60 -1.21
CA ASP A 347 -3.77 33.58 -1.68
C ASP A 347 -4.02 34.98 -1.10
N SER A 348 -5.30 35.37 -0.93
CA SER A 348 -5.67 36.67 -0.36
C SER A 348 -5.67 36.66 1.18
N LEU A 349 -6.01 35.52 1.79
CA LEU A 349 -6.10 35.37 3.24
C LEU A 349 -4.74 35.37 3.93
N LEU A 350 -3.64 35.02 3.24
CA LEU A 350 -2.30 34.97 3.84
C LEU A 350 -1.88 36.31 4.52
N TYR A 351 -2.40 37.43 4.03
CA TYR A 351 -2.03 38.78 4.49
C TYR A 351 -2.85 39.29 5.68
N ASP A 352 -3.99 38.68 5.99
CA ASP A 352 -4.86 39.08 7.10
C ASP A 352 -4.95 37.95 8.14
N GLU A 353 -4.27 38.13 9.28
CA GLU A 353 -4.19 37.13 10.34
C GLU A 353 -5.55 36.75 10.94
N TYR A 354 -6.48 37.70 11.04
CA TYR A 354 -7.80 37.46 11.60
C TYR A 354 -8.66 36.64 10.63
N LEU A 355 -8.75 37.07 9.37
CA LEU A 355 -9.52 36.37 8.34
C LEU A 355 -8.95 34.97 8.08
N PHE A 356 -7.62 34.84 8.09
CA PHE A 356 -6.95 33.55 7.99
C PHE A 356 -7.36 32.61 9.11
N SER A 357 -7.22 33.03 10.38
CA SER A 357 -7.55 32.20 11.54
C SER A 357 -9.02 31.79 11.56
N HIS A 358 -9.93 32.74 11.29
CA HIS A 358 -11.37 32.46 11.16
C HIS A 358 -11.64 31.41 10.08
N THR A 359 -11.01 31.54 8.91
CA THR A 359 -11.19 30.57 7.82
C THR A 359 -10.68 29.18 8.19
N ILE A 360 -9.54 29.07 8.86
CA ILE A 360 -9.02 27.79 9.35
C ILE A 360 -10.02 27.15 10.32
N ASP A 361 -10.55 27.92 11.27
CA ASP A 361 -11.50 27.43 12.27
C ASP A 361 -12.79 26.89 11.61
N GLU A 362 -13.34 27.64 10.66
CA GLU A 362 -14.53 27.23 9.92
C GLU A 362 -14.28 25.98 9.05
N VAL A 363 -13.10 25.86 8.44
CA VAL A 363 -12.75 24.67 7.64
C VAL A 363 -12.54 23.44 8.51
N LEU A 364 -11.90 23.57 9.67
CA LEU A 364 -11.74 22.48 10.63
C LEU A 364 -13.10 22.04 11.21
N LEU A 365 -13.97 23.01 11.51
CA LEU A 365 -15.33 22.74 11.96
C LEU A 365 -16.14 22.00 10.89
N PHE A 366 -16.05 22.45 9.63
CA PHE A 366 -16.71 21.82 8.50
C PHE A 366 -16.25 20.36 8.30
N ASP A 367 -14.94 20.07 8.32
CA ASP A 367 -14.45 18.70 8.14
C ASP A 367 -14.89 17.79 9.31
N ARG A 368 -14.91 18.32 10.53
CA ARG A 368 -15.43 17.61 11.71
C ARG A 368 -16.91 17.29 11.59
N GLU A 369 -17.73 18.24 11.16
CA GLU A 369 -19.17 18.03 10.96
C GLU A 369 -19.43 17.05 9.81
N LEU A 370 -18.70 17.17 8.71
CA LEU A 370 -18.76 16.28 7.55
C LEU A 370 -18.50 14.82 7.95
N ARG A 371 -17.46 14.57 8.75
CA ARG A 371 -17.11 13.21 9.19
C ARG A 371 -18.03 12.72 10.31
N GLY A 372 -18.36 13.57 11.28
CA GLY A 372 -19.14 13.20 12.46
C GLY A 372 -20.66 13.12 12.24
N SER A 373 -21.25 14.13 11.61
CA SER A 373 -22.71 14.24 11.42
C SER A 373 -23.19 13.60 10.11
N TYR A 374 -22.36 13.66 9.06
CA TYR A 374 -22.73 13.18 7.73
C TYR A 374 -22.16 11.80 7.39
N ASN A 375 -21.37 11.20 8.30
CA ASN A 375 -20.71 9.91 8.16
C ASN A 375 -19.83 9.80 6.91
N TYR A 376 -19.14 10.89 6.53
CA TYR A 376 -18.18 10.82 5.43
C TYR A 376 -16.97 9.97 5.84
N PRO A 377 -16.61 8.91 5.07
CA PRO A 377 -15.60 7.95 5.48
C PRO A 377 -14.22 8.59 5.70
N ALA A 378 -13.51 8.14 6.74
CA ALA A 378 -12.21 8.72 7.06
C ALA A 378 -11.13 8.45 6.00
N SER A 379 -11.28 7.36 5.25
CA SER A 379 -10.45 6.95 4.12
C SER A 379 -10.59 7.86 2.89
N GLN A 380 -11.67 8.63 2.82
CA GLN A 380 -11.94 9.51 1.69
C GLN A 380 -11.34 10.90 1.93
N PRO A 381 -10.89 11.57 0.85
CA PRO A 381 -10.23 12.86 0.94
C PRO A 381 -11.20 13.97 1.33
N GLY A 382 -10.83 14.73 2.36
CA GLY A 382 -11.52 15.95 2.77
C GLY A 382 -10.96 17.20 2.08
N VAL A 383 -11.25 18.36 2.65
CA VAL A 383 -10.79 19.67 2.13
C VAL A 383 -9.51 20.17 2.80
N LEU A 384 -9.07 19.51 3.88
CA LEU A 384 -7.92 19.91 4.68
C LEU A 384 -6.59 19.90 3.90
N HIS A 385 -6.51 19.15 2.79
CA HIS A 385 -5.32 19.16 1.93
C HIS A 385 -4.98 20.56 1.39
N VAL A 386 -5.98 21.44 1.20
CA VAL A 386 -5.77 22.82 0.76
C VAL A 386 -5.00 23.64 1.80
N LEU A 387 -5.24 23.38 3.10
CA LEU A 387 -4.53 24.05 4.20
C LEU A 387 -3.09 23.58 4.35
N THR A 388 -2.74 22.46 3.70
CA THR A 388 -1.41 21.85 3.78
C THR A 388 -0.48 22.21 2.62
N VAL A 389 -0.92 23.10 1.73
CA VAL A 389 -0.03 23.69 0.71
C VAL A 389 1.04 24.53 1.42
N GLN A 390 2.30 24.44 0.96
CA GLN A 390 3.49 24.91 1.71
C GLN A 390 3.36 26.31 2.33
N ASP A 391 2.99 27.32 1.54
CA ASP A 391 2.91 28.71 2.03
C ASP A 391 1.78 28.89 3.06
N THR A 392 0.61 28.33 2.78
CA THR A 392 -0.55 28.32 3.68
C THR A 392 -0.23 27.62 4.99
N PHE A 393 0.41 26.45 4.90
CA PHE A 393 0.73 25.64 6.06
C PHE A 393 1.79 26.32 6.95
N HIS A 394 2.83 26.90 6.34
CA HIS A 394 3.84 27.65 7.07
C HIS A 394 3.25 28.88 7.78
N ARG A 395 2.34 29.60 7.09
CA ARG A 395 1.61 30.72 7.69
C ARG A 395 0.77 30.25 8.88
N TRP A 396 0.07 29.12 8.74
CA TRP A 396 -0.73 28.54 9.82
C TRP A 396 0.11 28.24 11.06
N ILE A 397 1.21 27.50 10.92
CA ILE A 397 2.15 27.20 12.02
C ILE A 397 2.64 28.49 12.70
N THR A 398 2.94 29.53 11.93
CA THR A 398 3.43 30.82 12.44
C THR A 398 2.37 31.53 13.29
N VAL A 399 1.11 31.54 12.82
CA VAL A 399 -0.01 32.16 13.54
C VAL A 399 -0.31 31.40 14.83
N GLU A 400 -0.33 30.07 14.78
CA GLU A 400 -0.56 29.21 15.96
C GLU A 400 0.53 29.40 17.01
N ARG A 401 1.80 29.48 16.59
CA ARG A 401 2.93 29.79 17.46
C ARG A 401 2.75 31.13 18.16
N LYS A 402 2.44 32.18 17.41
CA LYS A 402 2.25 33.53 17.95
C LYS A 402 1.11 33.54 18.95
N PHE A 403 -0.04 32.98 18.60
CA PHE A 403 -1.20 32.87 19.48
C PHE A 403 -0.87 32.11 20.77
N ALA A 404 -0.17 30.98 20.67
CA ALA A 404 0.18 30.17 21.82
C ALA A 404 1.14 30.90 22.78
N VAL A 405 2.14 31.61 22.24
CA VAL A 405 3.07 32.43 23.05
C VAL A 405 2.34 33.58 23.74
N GLU A 406 1.48 34.32 23.03
CA GLU A 406 0.68 35.40 23.63
C GLU A 406 -0.27 34.88 24.72
N LYS A 407 -0.89 33.71 24.52
CA LYS A 407 -1.71 33.06 25.55
C LYS A 407 -0.88 32.61 26.74
N MET A 408 0.31 32.08 26.51
CA MET A 408 1.24 31.72 27.57
C MET A 408 1.65 32.94 28.40
N ASP A 409 1.98 34.07 27.77
CA ASP A 409 2.31 35.34 28.44
C ASP A 409 1.17 35.81 29.37
N LEU A 410 -0.07 35.70 28.90
CA LEU A 410 -1.26 36.02 29.69
C LEU A 410 -1.44 35.08 30.89
N LEU A 411 -1.20 33.79 30.71
CA LEU A 411 -1.30 32.80 31.79
C LEU A 411 -0.28 33.05 32.91
N PHE A 412 0.96 33.41 32.57
CA PHE A 412 1.99 33.75 33.56
C PHE A 412 1.76 35.09 34.24
N SER A 413 1.13 36.04 33.54
CA SER A 413 0.86 37.38 34.06
C SER A 413 -0.42 37.48 34.90
N SER A 414 -1.21 36.40 34.97
CA SER A 414 -2.45 36.37 35.76
C SER A 414 -2.15 36.44 37.26
N GLU A 415 -2.92 37.22 38.00
CA GLU A 415 -2.83 37.30 39.47
C GLU A 415 -3.13 35.94 40.14
N THR A 416 -3.95 35.11 39.48
CA THR A 416 -4.38 33.78 39.92
C THR A 416 -3.54 32.65 39.31
N ALA A 417 -2.45 32.95 38.60
CA ALA A 417 -1.65 31.96 37.87
C ALA A 417 -1.26 30.75 38.72
N TRP A 418 -0.95 30.97 40.01
CA TRP A 418 -0.45 29.96 40.94
C TRP A 418 -1.48 29.48 41.95
N THR A 419 -2.73 29.93 41.83
CA THR A 419 -3.84 29.49 42.67
C THR A 419 -4.59 28.33 42.03
N CYS A 420 -5.06 27.38 42.83
CA CYS A 420 -5.90 26.30 42.33
C CYS A 420 -7.27 26.84 41.92
N GLN A 421 -7.74 26.51 40.71
CA GLN A 421 -9.05 26.93 40.19
C GLN A 421 -10.24 26.42 41.03
N TYR A 422 -10.03 25.38 41.84
CA TYR A 422 -11.07 24.67 42.61
C TYR A 422 -10.84 24.70 44.13
N GLY A 423 -9.95 25.57 44.64
CA GLY A 423 -9.63 25.65 46.08
C GLY A 423 -10.80 26.06 46.98
N ASP A 424 -11.87 26.62 46.42
CA ASP A 424 -13.06 27.03 47.18
C ASP A 424 -14.06 25.87 47.45
N ILE A 425 -13.75 24.65 46.99
CA ILE A 425 -14.60 23.46 47.18
C ILE A 425 -14.03 22.61 48.33
N GLU A 426 -14.79 22.39 49.40
CA GLU A 426 -14.35 21.76 50.67
C GLU A 426 -13.72 20.35 50.54
N ASP A 427 -13.91 19.66 49.40
CA ASP A 427 -13.39 18.31 49.11
C ASP A 427 -12.21 18.29 48.10
N VAL A 428 -11.72 19.46 47.68
CA VAL A 428 -10.63 19.56 46.71
C VAL A 428 -9.31 19.85 47.41
N ASP A 429 -8.29 19.04 47.11
CA ASP A 429 -6.93 19.22 47.63
C ASP A 429 -6.38 20.62 47.26
N ASP A 430 -6.10 21.44 48.27
CA ASP A 430 -5.49 22.77 48.17
C ASP A 430 -4.13 22.75 47.46
N MET A 431 -3.47 21.58 47.39
CA MET A 431 -2.22 21.36 46.64
C MET A 431 -2.43 20.96 45.18
N LYS A 432 -3.65 21.08 44.63
CA LYS A 432 -3.87 20.92 43.20
C LYS A 432 -3.08 21.93 42.36
N THR A 433 -2.86 21.56 41.11
CA THR A 433 -2.21 22.35 40.07
C THR A 433 -2.78 23.78 39.99
N GLY A 434 -1.89 24.76 39.85
CA GLY A 434 -2.29 26.15 39.61
C GLY A 434 -2.92 26.35 38.22
N GLU A 435 -3.79 27.34 38.10
CA GLU A 435 -4.53 27.70 36.88
C GLU A 435 -3.62 27.84 35.65
N CYS A 436 -2.40 28.35 35.82
CA CYS A 436 -1.43 28.53 34.74
C CYS A 436 -1.11 27.23 34.00
N ALA A 437 -0.82 26.15 34.74
CA ALA A 437 -0.43 24.88 34.12
C ALA A 437 -1.62 24.11 33.53
N GLU A 438 -2.80 24.18 34.15
CA GLU A 438 -4.03 23.61 33.57
C GLU A 438 -4.43 24.35 32.30
N GLY A 439 -4.38 25.69 32.32
CA GLY A 439 -4.64 26.53 31.15
C GLY A 439 -3.66 26.25 30.01
N PHE A 440 -2.37 26.09 30.32
CA PHE A 440 -1.36 25.75 29.33
C PHE A 440 -1.58 24.35 28.72
N MET A 441 -1.86 23.33 29.54
CA MET A 441 -2.14 21.99 29.02
C MET A 441 -3.44 21.94 28.19
N THR A 442 -4.44 22.75 28.55
CA THR A 442 -5.66 22.93 27.76
C THR A 442 -5.35 23.57 26.40
N LEU A 443 -4.47 24.58 26.35
CA LEU A 443 -4.00 25.17 25.10
C LEU A 443 -3.27 24.14 24.22
N MET A 444 -2.43 23.28 24.82
CA MET A 444 -1.74 22.20 24.08
C MET A 444 -2.71 21.13 23.57
N LEU A 445 -3.77 20.82 24.32
CA LEU A 445 -4.83 19.92 23.86
C LEU A 445 -5.60 20.54 22.68
N ALA A 446 -5.94 21.83 22.79
CA ALA A 446 -6.59 22.56 21.70
C ALA A 446 -5.72 22.58 20.44
N LEU A 447 -4.40 22.78 20.56
CA LEU A 447 -3.46 22.67 19.45
C LEU A 447 -3.47 21.26 18.85
N THR A 448 -3.48 20.23 19.70
CA THR A 448 -3.55 18.82 19.27
C THR A 448 -4.79 18.54 18.41
N ASP A 449 -5.95 19.03 18.84
CA ASP A 449 -7.21 18.84 18.12
C ASP A 449 -7.23 19.50 16.73
N ARG A 450 -6.40 20.53 16.50
CA ARG A 450 -6.31 21.25 15.23
C ARG A 450 -5.53 20.48 14.16
N TYR A 451 -4.44 19.80 14.54
CA TYR A 451 -3.61 19.08 13.57
C TYR A 451 -3.89 17.57 13.52
N LYS A 452 -4.54 17.00 14.54
CA LYS A 452 -4.99 15.59 14.55
C LYS A 452 -5.80 15.15 13.32
N PRO A 453 -6.74 15.95 12.75
CA PRO A 453 -7.50 15.54 11.58
C PRO A 453 -6.72 15.62 10.26
N LEU A 454 -5.50 16.19 10.24
CA LEU A 454 -4.75 16.37 9.00
C LEU A 454 -4.45 15.03 8.29
N PRO A 455 -4.53 14.95 6.95
CA PRO A 455 -4.32 13.71 6.22
C PRO A 455 -2.85 13.26 6.23
N SER A 456 -1.91 14.21 6.10
CA SER A 456 -0.48 13.90 5.98
C SER A 456 0.20 13.78 7.34
N ALA A 457 0.91 12.66 7.55
CA ALA A 457 1.75 12.44 8.71
C ALA A 457 2.90 13.46 8.82
N ALA A 458 3.49 13.88 7.69
CA ALA A 458 4.57 14.87 7.69
C ALA A 458 4.10 16.24 8.23
N ASN A 459 2.88 16.65 7.89
CA ASN A 459 2.31 17.90 8.38
C ASN A 459 1.95 17.81 9.87
N LYS A 460 1.46 16.65 10.32
CA LYS A 460 1.24 16.39 11.75
C LYS A 460 2.55 16.47 12.55
N LEU A 461 3.65 15.94 12.02
CA LEU A 461 4.96 16.00 12.68
C LEU A 461 5.48 17.43 12.82
N GLN A 462 5.28 18.31 11.82
CA GLN A 462 5.67 19.72 11.95
C GLN A 462 4.88 20.46 13.04
N PHE A 463 3.58 20.17 13.19
CA PHE A 463 2.78 20.68 14.30
C PHE A 463 3.20 20.10 15.65
N LEU A 464 3.59 18.82 15.67
CA LEU A 464 4.13 18.19 16.87
C LEU A 464 5.45 18.86 17.29
N ASP A 465 6.34 19.20 16.36
CA ASP A 465 7.57 19.92 16.66
C ASP A 465 7.27 21.29 17.29
N LEU A 466 6.27 22.02 16.78
CA LEU A 466 5.78 23.25 17.42
C LEU A 466 5.27 22.99 18.85
N GLN A 467 4.47 21.94 19.05
CA GLN A 467 3.95 21.59 20.37
C GLN A 467 5.07 21.27 21.37
N LEU A 468 6.08 20.51 20.95
CA LEU A 468 7.26 20.18 21.77
C LEU A 468 8.04 21.45 22.15
N GLU A 469 8.23 22.36 21.19
CA GLU A 469 8.92 23.63 21.44
C GLU A 469 8.16 24.51 22.45
N LEU A 470 6.84 24.61 22.33
CA LEU A 470 6.00 25.39 23.26
C LEU A 470 6.03 24.81 24.68
N ILE A 471 6.07 23.48 24.82
CA ILE A 471 6.18 22.81 26.11
C ILE A 471 7.56 23.07 26.74
N ASP A 472 8.63 23.11 25.95
CA ASP A 472 9.96 23.46 26.46
C ASP A 472 10.06 24.94 26.87
N ASP A 473 9.47 25.86 26.09
CA ASP A 473 9.41 27.28 26.46
C ASP A 473 8.66 27.47 27.80
N PHE A 474 7.55 26.74 27.98
CA PHE A 474 6.83 26.71 29.25
C PHE A 474 7.71 26.22 30.41
N ARG A 475 8.49 25.14 30.22
CA ARG A 475 9.46 24.63 31.20
C ARG A 475 10.50 25.68 31.57
N ILE A 476 11.06 26.36 30.58
CA ILE A 476 12.09 27.39 30.78
C ILE A 476 11.53 28.54 31.61
N ARG A 477 10.31 29.00 31.30
CA ARG A 477 9.63 30.06 32.07
C ARG A 477 9.30 29.62 33.49
N LEU A 478 8.80 28.40 33.70
CA LEU A 478 8.62 27.85 35.05
C LEU A 478 9.92 27.84 35.84
N THR A 479 11.04 27.49 35.19
CA THR A 479 12.37 27.52 35.81
C THR A 479 12.78 28.94 36.20
N GLN A 480 12.46 29.94 35.38
CA GLN A 480 12.77 31.35 35.66
C GLN A 480 11.97 31.86 36.86
N VAL A 481 10.66 31.62 36.91
CA VAL A 481 9.80 32.01 38.03
C VAL A 481 10.20 31.26 39.31
N MET A 482 10.48 29.96 39.21
CA MET A 482 10.98 29.19 40.35
C MET A 482 12.26 29.79 40.94
N LYS A 483 13.20 30.23 40.09
CA LYS A 483 14.46 30.85 40.54
C LYS A 483 14.24 32.21 41.22
N SER A 484 13.24 32.99 40.82
CA SER A 484 12.93 34.25 41.52
C SER A 484 12.34 33.98 42.91
N GLU A 485 11.51 32.95 43.04
CA GLU A 485 10.87 32.55 44.31
C GLU A 485 11.77 31.68 45.21
N ALA A 486 12.97 31.28 44.75
CA ALA A 486 13.86 30.38 45.47
C ALA A 486 14.40 30.94 46.81
N GLN A 487 14.16 32.22 47.12
CA GLN A 487 14.46 32.81 48.43
C GLN A 487 13.52 32.30 49.52
N ASP A 488 12.29 31.90 49.17
CA ASP A 488 11.34 31.25 50.06
C ASP A 488 10.86 29.91 49.46
N PRO A 489 11.66 28.82 49.58
CA PRO A 489 11.31 27.51 49.04
C PRO A 489 10.05 26.86 49.62
N LEU A 490 9.56 27.34 50.78
CA LEU A 490 8.30 26.90 51.37
C LEU A 490 7.14 27.86 51.07
N GLY A 491 7.41 28.91 50.29
CA GLY A 491 6.41 29.85 49.82
C GLY A 491 5.39 29.15 48.91
N TYR A 492 4.16 29.66 48.97
CA TYR A 492 3.02 29.12 48.21
C TYR A 492 3.34 28.98 46.72
N THR A 493 3.88 30.02 46.10
CA THR A 493 4.23 30.05 44.67
C THR A 493 5.24 28.98 44.29
N PHE A 494 6.28 28.77 45.10
CA PHE A 494 7.31 27.76 44.83
C PHE A 494 6.71 26.34 44.81
N LEU A 495 5.84 26.04 45.78
CA LEU A 495 5.14 24.75 45.87
C LEU A 495 4.09 24.59 44.76
N SER A 496 3.36 25.66 44.39
CA SER A 496 2.44 25.64 43.25
C SER A 496 3.16 25.36 41.93
N ILE A 497 4.36 25.92 41.72
CA ILE A 497 5.19 25.59 40.55
C ILE A 497 5.64 24.13 40.59
N LEU A 498 6.01 23.59 41.76
CA LEU A 498 6.37 22.18 41.90
C LEU A 498 5.20 21.26 41.53
N ASN A 499 4.00 21.60 41.98
CA ASN A 499 2.77 20.87 41.64
C ASN A 499 2.45 20.97 40.15
N ALA A 500 2.62 22.16 39.55
CA ALA A 500 2.50 22.37 38.11
C ALA A 500 3.46 21.47 37.30
N VAL A 501 4.73 21.39 37.70
CA VAL A 501 5.71 20.50 37.06
C VAL A 501 5.28 19.04 37.18
N ASN A 502 4.83 18.60 38.35
CA ASN A 502 4.39 17.22 38.55
C ASN A 502 3.13 16.89 37.73
N TYR A 503 2.19 17.82 37.63
CA TYR A 503 1.00 17.71 36.79
C TYR A 503 1.35 17.57 35.31
N VAL A 504 2.20 18.45 34.78
CA VAL A 504 2.64 18.38 33.37
C VAL A 504 3.32 17.05 33.08
N ILE A 505 4.20 16.55 33.96
CA ILE A 505 4.81 15.21 33.81
C ILE A 505 3.74 14.12 33.70
N SER A 506 2.69 14.21 34.53
CA SER A 506 1.64 13.20 34.59
C SER A 506 0.80 13.21 33.31
N VAL A 507 0.40 14.40 32.84
CA VAL A 507 -0.34 14.57 31.58
C VAL A 507 0.48 14.12 30.37
N LEU A 508 1.77 14.48 30.29
CA LEU A 508 2.63 14.06 29.18
C LEU A 508 2.85 12.55 29.14
N ARG A 509 2.90 11.88 30.29
CA ARG A 509 2.94 10.40 30.36
C ARG A 509 1.66 9.79 29.81
N GLU A 510 0.49 10.30 30.22
CA GLU A 510 -0.79 9.84 29.70
C GLU A 510 -0.91 10.07 28.18
N TRP A 511 -0.47 11.23 27.69
CA TRP A 511 -0.49 11.55 26.26
C TRP A 511 0.42 10.62 25.45
N SER A 512 1.58 10.28 26.00
CA SER A 512 2.54 9.35 25.41
C SER A 512 1.95 7.95 25.16
N GLU A 513 0.94 7.56 25.93
CA GLU A 513 0.26 6.26 25.79
C GLU A 513 -0.92 6.29 24.81
N THR A 514 -1.32 7.46 24.32
CA THR A 514 -2.44 7.56 23.38
C THR A 514 -2.04 7.06 21.99
N VAL A 515 -2.99 6.39 21.31
CA VAL A 515 -2.79 5.84 19.95
C VAL A 515 -2.30 6.91 18.97
N PHE A 516 -2.77 8.15 19.11
CA PHE A 516 -2.39 9.24 18.23
C PHE A 516 -0.89 9.57 18.32
N PHE A 517 -0.36 9.80 19.53
CA PHE A 517 1.05 10.13 19.70
C PHE A 517 1.96 8.92 19.44
N LEU A 518 1.52 7.69 19.74
CA LEU A 518 2.21 6.47 19.34
C LEU A 518 2.36 6.34 17.81
N GLN A 519 1.30 6.67 17.06
CA GLN A 519 1.36 6.70 15.59
C GLN A 519 2.34 7.77 15.09
N LEU A 520 2.36 8.96 15.68
CA LEU A 520 3.31 10.00 15.30
C LEU A 520 4.76 9.58 15.56
N GLN A 521 5.03 8.91 16.69
CA GLN A 521 6.36 8.38 16.96
C GLN A 521 6.80 7.36 15.91
N TYR A 522 5.89 6.47 15.52
CA TYR A 522 6.15 5.51 14.44
C TYR A 522 6.50 6.22 13.13
N TYR A 523 5.71 7.21 12.71
CA TYR A 523 5.97 7.96 11.48
C TYR A 523 7.29 8.75 11.53
N ARG A 524 7.64 9.33 12.69
CA ARG A 524 8.92 10.03 12.90
C ARG A 524 10.11 9.07 12.72
N ALA A 525 10.01 7.86 13.27
CA ALA A 525 11.03 6.83 13.11
C ALA A 525 11.16 6.37 11.66
N GLU A 526 10.04 6.14 10.97
CA GLU A 526 10.00 5.72 9.55
C GLU A 526 10.65 6.77 8.62
N GLN A 527 10.38 8.07 8.83
CA GLN A 527 11.03 9.15 8.08
C GLN A 527 12.54 9.18 8.28
N TYR A 528 13.00 8.92 9.50
CA TYR A 528 14.42 8.89 9.83
C TYR A 528 15.14 7.76 9.08
N TYR A 529 14.55 6.56 9.00
CA TYR A 529 15.09 5.44 8.23
C TYR A 529 15.11 5.71 6.73
N THR A 530 13.99 6.19 6.19
CA THR A 530 13.85 6.48 4.74
C THR A 530 14.84 7.54 4.27
N SER A 531 15.20 8.49 5.14
CA SER A 531 16.18 9.54 4.84
C SER A 531 17.63 9.05 4.90
N ARG A 532 17.89 7.94 5.60
CA ARG A 532 19.24 7.42 5.87
C ARG A 532 19.62 6.24 4.98
N ASP A 533 18.65 5.48 4.48
CA ASP A 533 18.86 4.30 3.64
C ASP A 533 18.29 4.46 2.22
N GLN A 534 19.16 4.75 1.25
CA GLN A 534 18.92 4.42 -0.15
C GLN A 534 19.35 2.97 -0.48
N SER A 535 19.71 2.16 0.52
CA SER A 535 20.24 0.80 0.32
C SER A 535 19.53 -0.26 1.15
N LEU A 536 18.59 -0.94 0.49
CA LEU A 536 17.95 -2.23 0.83
C LEU A 536 16.88 -2.21 1.96
N PRO A 537 15.77 -2.97 1.79
CA PRO A 537 14.75 -3.13 2.81
C PRO A 537 15.23 -4.15 3.86
N GLN A 538 15.78 -3.67 4.97
CA GLN A 538 15.81 -4.45 6.21
C GLN A 538 14.58 -4.10 7.05
N GLU A 539 14.07 -5.10 7.79
CA GLU A 539 12.96 -4.91 8.73
C GLU A 539 13.23 -3.71 9.65
N PRO A 540 12.21 -2.92 10.03
CA PRO A 540 12.39 -1.75 10.87
C PRO A 540 13.08 -2.18 12.17
N ASP A 541 14.29 -1.67 12.40
CA ASP A 541 14.99 -1.91 13.65
C ASP A 541 14.18 -1.26 14.79
N LEU A 542 13.51 -2.12 15.56
CA LEU A 542 12.65 -1.76 16.69
C LEU A 542 13.41 -0.99 17.78
N SER A 543 14.74 -0.96 17.73
CA SER A 543 15.56 -0.18 18.66
C SER A 543 15.39 1.34 18.51
N SER A 544 15.04 1.86 17.32
CA SER A 544 14.73 3.30 17.17
C SER A 544 13.32 3.68 17.60
N LEU A 545 12.44 2.69 17.82
CA LEU A 545 11.13 2.88 18.44
C LEU A 545 11.24 2.99 19.98
N GLN A 546 12.47 2.94 20.52
CA GLN A 546 12.71 2.98 21.95
C GLN A 546 12.57 4.41 22.49
N GLY A 547 11.33 4.75 22.82
CA GLY A 547 10.96 6.01 23.49
C GLY A 547 9.63 6.55 23.00
N ALA A 548 8.91 7.25 23.88
CA ALA A 548 7.71 8.00 23.53
C ALA A 548 8.05 9.42 23.06
N VAL A 549 7.09 10.03 22.36
CA VAL A 549 7.22 11.38 21.78
C VAL A 549 7.68 12.43 22.79
N PHE A 550 7.22 12.34 24.03
CA PHE A 550 7.47 13.34 25.08
C PHE A 550 8.59 12.95 26.07
N ASP A 551 9.29 11.82 25.89
CA ASP A 551 10.24 11.29 26.88
C ASP A 551 11.38 12.25 27.23
N GLU A 552 11.92 12.97 26.25
CA GLU A 552 12.96 13.97 26.47
C GLU A 552 12.45 15.12 27.36
N LEU A 553 11.27 15.66 27.05
CA LEU A 553 10.65 16.73 27.85
C LEU A 553 10.28 16.23 29.24
N ILE A 554 9.71 15.03 29.36
CA ILE A 554 9.40 14.39 30.64
C ILE A 554 10.67 14.29 31.50
N THR A 555 11.80 13.91 30.90
CA THR A 555 13.10 13.85 31.60
C THR A 555 13.54 15.24 32.07
N LEU A 556 13.42 16.26 31.22
CA LEU A 556 13.76 17.63 31.57
C LEU A 556 12.89 18.20 32.70
N PHE A 557 11.59 17.92 32.71
CA PHE A 557 10.70 18.28 33.81
C PHE A 557 11.00 17.49 35.08
N GLN A 558 11.36 16.20 34.98
CA GLN A 558 11.77 15.39 36.14
C GLN A 558 13.05 15.90 36.80
N LEU A 559 14.00 16.39 36.00
CA LEU A 559 15.21 17.06 36.50
C LEU A 559 14.82 18.33 37.27
N LEU A 560 13.98 19.19 36.68
CA LEU A 560 13.47 20.40 37.36
C LEU A 560 12.76 20.06 38.69
N ARG A 561 11.90 19.04 38.70
CA ARG A 561 11.22 18.56 39.90
C ARG A 561 12.21 18.10 40.98
N THR A 562 13.21 17.31 40.59
CA THR A 562 14.23 16.78 41.50
C THR A 562 15.06 17.92 42.11
N ASP A 563 15.44 18.91 41.28
CA ASP A 563 16.16 20.10 41.73
C ASP A 563 15.33 20.88 42.76
N MET A 564 14.06 21.16 42.46
CA MET A 564 13.15 21.87 43.38
C MET A 564 12.95 21.11 44.70
N LEU A 565 12.71 19.80 44.64
CA LEU A 565 12.58 18.95 45.83
C LEU A 565 13.85 18.96 46.67
N SER A 566 15.03 18.93 46.04
CA SER A 566 16.30 18.99 46.76
C SER A 566 16.46 20.29 47.56
N VAL A 567 16.01 21.42 47.01
CA VAL A 567 16.03 22.73 47.70
C VAL A 567 15.11 22.71 48.92
N VAL A 568 13.87 22.22 48.76
CA VAL A 568 12.91 22.11 49.85
C VAL A 568 13.41 21.17 50.94
N CYS A 569 13.89 19.98 50.57
CA CYS A 569 14.45 19.01 51.52
C CYS A 569 15.64 19.61 52.28
N ASN A 570 16.59 20.24 51.60
CA ASN A 570 17.77 20.85 52.24
C ASN A 570 17.37 21.95 53.24
N LEU A 571 16.37 22.78 52.92
CA LEU A 571 15.85 23.79 53.82
C LEU A 571 15.20 23.17 55.06
N VAL A 572 14.31 22.20 54.87
CA VAL A 572 13.62 21.49 55.97
C VAL A 572 14.62 20.78 56.87
N PHE A 573 15.61 20.09 56.30
CA PHE A 573 16.67 19.44 57.07
C PHE A 573 17.53 20.45 57.84
N THR A 574 17.83 21.61 57.24
CA THR A 574 18.60 22.67 57.91
C THR A 574 17.83 23.27 59.08
N GLU A 575 16.54 23.57 58.89
CA GLU A 575 15.66 24.12 59.93
C GLU A 575 15.45 23.10 61.07
N MET A 576 15.18 21.84 60.73
CA MET A 576 15.09 20.75 61.71
C MET A 576 16.41 20.58 62.48
N LYS A 577 17.56 20.65 61.79
CA LYS A 577 18.88 20.57 62.42
C LYS A 577 19.15 21.77 63.33
N ALA A 578 18.68 22.97 62.98
CA ALA A 578 18.78 24.16 63.81
C ALA A 578 17.96 24.01 65.09
N ARG A 579 16.66 23.68 64.98
CA ARG A 579 15.74 23.51 66.12
C ARG A 579 16.07 22.31 67.01
N SER A 580 16.71 21.28 66.47
CA SER A 580 17.15 20.11 67.25
C SER A 580 18.48 20.32 67.99
N LYS A 581 19.17 21.46 67.84
CA LYS A 581 20.37 21.77 68.64
C LYS A 581 20.02 21.97 70.11
N ASP A 582 18.97 22.73 70.41
CA ASP A 582 18.53 22.99 71.78
C ASP A 582 18.19 21.68 72.51
N TYR A 583 17.53 20.75 71.81
CA TYR A 583 17.24 19.41 72.32
C TYR A 583 18.49 18.54 72.56
N LYS A 584 19.57 18.76 71.80
CA LYS A 584 20.85 18.04 71.99
C LYS A 584 21.63 18.61 73.16
N ASP A 585 21.51 19.91 73.43
CA ASP A 585 22.21 20.58 74.51
C ASP A 585 21.55 20.30 75.89
N GLU A 586 20.21 20.19 75.96
CA GLU A 586 19.47 19.86 77.19
C GLU A 586 19.80 18.47 77.76
N LYS A 587 20.19 17.50 76.93
CA LYS A 587 20.48 16.13 77.39
C LYS A 587 21.79 16.01 78.19
N SER A 588 22.58 17.08 78.29
CA SER A 588 23.80 17.14 79.10
C SER A 588 23.58 17.63 80.54
N LEU A 589 22.37 18.08 80.89
CA LEU A 589 22.04 18.68 82.19
C LEU A 589 20.68 18.19 82.73
N GLU A 590 20.52 16.88 83.00
CA GLU A 590 19.60 16.37 84.04
C GLU A 590 19.70 14.85 84.20
N VAL A 591 20.76 14.39 84.88
CA VAL A 591 20.73 13.14 85.66
C VAL A 591 21.44 13.39 86.98
N VAL A 592 20.76 14.11 87.89
CA VAL A 592 21.09 14.05 89.32
C VAL A 592 20.26 12.91 89.90
N VAL A 593 20.93 11.76 90.09
CA VAL A 593 20.41 10.63 90.85
C VAL A 593 20.26 11.06 92.30
N ASN A 594 19.03 11.30 92.75
CA ASN A 594 18.70 11.28 94.17
C ASN A 594 18.00 9.96 94.50
N SER A 595 18.83 9.02 94.96
CA SER A 595 18.44 7.84 95.70
C SER A 595 17.84 8.24 97.05
N GLN A 596 16.54 8.00 97.25
CA GLN A 596 16.01 7.57 98.55
C GLN A 596 14.66 6.85 98.37
N ALA A 597 14.63 5.62 98.87
CA ALA A 597 13.52 4.69 98.86
C ALA A 597 12.54 4.96 100.01
N SER A 598 11.42 4.21 99.98
CA SER A 598 10.31 4.11 100.96
C SER A 598 9.18 5.12 100.69
N GLU A 599 7.91 4.78 100.49
CA GLU A 599 7.11 3.64 100.94
C GLU A 599 5.87 3.46 100.05
N SER A 600 5.30 2.27 100.14
CA SER A 600 4.13 1.70 99.47
C SER A 600 2.84 2.54 99.49
N HIS A 601 2.10 2.59 98.37
CA HIS A 601 0.76 2.00 98.26
C HIS A 601 0.28 1.94 96.81
N SER A 602 -0.15 0.74 96.44
CA SER A 602 -0.70 0.29 95.17
C SER A 602 -2.19 0.63 95.02
N ILE A 603 -2.59 1.30 93.94
CA ILE A 603 -3.90 1.10 93.30
C ILE A 603 -3.72 1.12 91.78
N ASN A 604 -4.40 0.16 91.15
CA ASN A 604 -4.24 -0.37 89.81
C ASN A 604 -5.28 0.27 88.86
N SER A 605 -4.87 0.79 87.69
CA SER A 605 -5.73 0.87 86.50
C SER A 605 -4.88 1.08 85.24
N GLY A 606 -4.92 0.11 84.34
CA GLY A 606 -4.01 -0.04 83.21
C GLY A 606 -4.29 0.84 81.99
N VAL A 607 -3.30 0.82 81.09
CA VAL A 607 -3.35 0.72 79.60
C VAL A 607 -1.88 0.79 79.10
N PRO A 608 -1.51 0.10 78.00
CA PRO A 608 -0.16 -0.40 77.78
C PRO A 608 0.78 0.54 77.00
N GLN A 609 2.05 0.19 77.14
CA GLN A 609 3.26 0.79 76.59
C GLN A 609 3.22 1.08 75.09
N GLY A 610 3.44 2.34 74.71
CA GLY A 610 3.94 2.75 73.41
C GLY A 610 5.43 3.04 73.50
N SER A 611 6.27 2.10 73.08
CA SER A 611 7.72 2.22 73.03
C SER A 611 8.13 3.23 71.95
N ILE A 612 8.68 4.38 72.36
CA ILE A 612 9.38 5.30 71.45
C ILE A 612 10.74 4.68 71.13
N THR A 613 10.87 4.11 69.94
CA THR A 613 12.15 3.62 69.42
C THR A 613 12.76 4.73 68.57
N ILE A 614 13.83 5.34 69.08
CA ILE A 614 14.66 6.31 68.35
C ILE A 614 15.48 5.52 67.32
N PHE A 615 15.14 5.63 66.03
CA PHE A 615 15.96 5.12 64.95
C PHE A 615 16.86 6.23 64.37
N SER A 616 18.15 5.94 64.36
CA SER A 616 19.26 6.71 63.78
C SER A 616 19.17 6.81 62.24
N PRO A 617 19.68 7.87 61.60
CA PRO A 617 19.47 8.15 60.19
C PRO A 617 20.52 7.46 59.32
N THR A 618 20.19 6.35 58.64
CA THR A 618 21.03 5.85 57.52
C THR A 618 20.29 5.03 56.46
N VAL A 619 18.96 4.95 56.44
CA VAL A 619 18.29 4.14 55.40
C VAL A 619 17.01 4.83 54.95
N PHE A 620 17.10 5.66 53.91
CA PHE A 620 16.04 5.88 52.92
C PHE A 620 16.68 6.51 51.68
N LEU A 621 17.36 5.65 50.91
CA LEU A 621 17.59 5.78 49.49
C LEU A 621 17.01 4.49 48.90
N ILE A 622 15.83 4.59 48.30
CA ILE A 622 15.31 3.85 47.13
C ILE A 622 14.01 4.55 46.76
#